data_AF-A0AAD0ARL1-F1
#
_entry.id   AF-A0AAD0ARL1-F1
#
_cell.length_a   1.000
_cell.length_b   1.000
_cell.length_c   1.000
_cell.angle_alpha   90.00
_cell.angle_beta   90.00
_cell.angle_gamma   90.00
#
_symmetry.space_group_name_H-M   'P 1'
#
loop_
_entity.id
_entity.type
_entity.pdbx_description
1 polymer ?
#
loop_
_entity_poly.entity_id
_entity_poly.type
_entity_poly.pdbx_seq_one_letter_code
_entity_poly.pdbx_strand_id
1 'polypeptide(L)'
;MSKRKKNLEKVIQQCQKTLDKIEEELAKPEPKLTLYDIEMGNFDEVPRAILREAKREIKIMMQILDKNEYMPDYTYPLIDSYSIDTELCDLLFETKIIYEKYT
;
A
#
# COMPACT_ATOMS: atom_id res chain seq x y z
N MET A 1 10.83 -25.93 -8.28
CA MET A 1 9.78 -25.05 -7.71
C MET A 1 8.62 -24.93 -8.69
N SER A 2 7.38 -25.13 -8.22
CA SER A 2 6.19 -25.01 -9.08
C SER A 2 5.95 -23.56 -9.53
N LYS A 3 5.27 -23.36 -10.66
CA LYS A 3 4.90 -22.03 -11.18
C LYS A 3 4.11 -21.23 -10.14
N ARG A 4 3.15 -21.88 -9.44
CA ARG A 4 2.39 -21.28 -8.34
C ARG A 4 3.29 -20.79 -7.22
N LYS A 5 4.23 -21.62 -6.74
CA LYS A 5 5.16 -21.23 -5.66
C LYS A 5 5.99 -19.99 -6.04
N LYS A 6 6.52 -19.95 -7.26
CA LYS A 6 7.29 -18.80 -7.76
C LYS A 6 6.43 -17.53 -7.86
N ASN A 7 5.16 -17.66 -8.22
CA ASN A 7 4.23 -16.53 -8.29
C ASN A 7 3.92 -15.99 -6.89
N LEU A 8 3.64 -16.87 -5.92
CA LEU A 8 3.40 -16.46 -4.54
C LEU A 8 4.65 -15.81 -3.90
N GLU A 9 5.84 -16.34 -4.18
CA GLU A 9 7.10 -15.71 -3.74
C GLU A 9 7.25 -14.28 -4.27
N LYS A 10 6.87 -14.01 -5.52
CA LYS A 10 6.85 -12.64 -6.08
C LYS A 10 5.88 -11.72 -5.34
N VAL A 11 4.69 -12.22 -5.02
CA VAL A 11 3.69 -11.46 -4.27
C VAL A 11 4.24 -11.08 -2.90
N ILE A 12 4.83 -12.05 -2.18
CA ILE A 12 5.43 -11.82 -0.86
C ILE A 12 6.58 -10.80 -0.93
N GLN A 13 7.48 -10.93 -1.91
CA GLN A 13 8.60 -10.00 -2.09
C GLN A 13 8.11 -8.57 -2.36
N GLN A 14 7.10 -8.44 -3.23
CA GLN A 14 6.52 -7.14 -3.53
C GLN A 14 5.82 -6.53 -2.31
N CYS A 15 5.02 -7.32 -1.58
CA CYS A 15 4.38 -6.85 -0.36
C CYS A 15 5.40 -6.41 0.68
N GLN A 16 6.52 -7.13 0.84
CA GLN A 16 7.59 -6.74 1.76
C GLN A 16 8.22 -5.40 1.34
N LYS A 17 8.51 -5.22 0.05
CA LYS A 17 9.03 -3.95 -0.50
C LYS A 17 8.10 -2.78 -0.18
N THR A 18 6.79 -2.96 -0.37
CA THR A 18 5.80 -1.93 -0.03
C THR A 18 5.73 -1.67 1.47
N LEU A 19 5.78 -2.72 2.31
CA LEU A 19 5.84 -2.53 3.77
C LEU A 19 7.04 -1.72 4.20
N ASP A 20 8.23 -2.05 3.67
CA ASP A 20 9.46 -1.34 4.00
C ASP A 20 9.34 0.16 3.64
N LYS A 21 8.73 0.48 2.48
CA LYS A 21 8.47 1.88 2.09
C LYS A 21 7.47 2.56 3.03
N ILE A 22 6.40 1.89 3.43
CA ILE A 22 5.43 2.45 4.38
C ILE A 22 6.10 2.74 5.74
N GLU A 23 7.00 1.87 6.21
CA GLU A 23 7.75 2.11 7.46
C GLU A 23 8.72 3.30 7.31
N GLU A 24 9.35 3.47 6.15
CA GLU A 24 10.17 4.66 5.83
C GLU A 24 9.34 5.94 5.92
N GLU A 25 8.15 5.97 5.30
CA GLU A 25 7.23 7.11 5.35
C GLU A 25 6.71 7.35 6.77
N LEU A 26 6.41 6.30 7.53
CA LEU A 26 5.97 6.41 8.94
C LEU A 26 7.07 6.95 9.88
N ALA A 27 8.34 6.75 9.54
CA ALA A 27 9.48 7.25 10.30
C ALA A 27 9.71 8.76 10.11
N LYS A 28 9.13 9.37 9.07
CA LYS A 28 9.19 10.81 8.85
C LYS A 28 8.40 11.57 9.94
N PRO A 29 8.75 12.84 10.20
CA PRO A 29 7.97 13.70 11.09
C PRO A 29 6.50 13.72 10.67
N GLU A 30 5.59 13.88 11.63
CA GLU A 30 4.17 13.96 11.30
C GLU A 30 3.90 15.26 10.52
N PRO A 31 3.25 15.18 9.35
CA PRO A 31 2.96 16.36 8.57
C PRO A 31 2.03 17.28 9.34
N LYS A 32 2.36 18.57 9.35
CA LYS A 32 1.53 19.60 9.98
C LYS A 32 0.41 20.00 9.02
N LEU A 33 -0.58 19.14 8.92
CA LEU A 33 -1.73 19.32 8.04
C LEU A 33 -2.78 20.19 8.72
N THR A 34 -3.28 21.22 8.03
CA THR A 34 -4.45 21.99 8.50
C THR A 34 -5.74 21.26 8.15
N LEU A 35 -6.85 21.59 8.82
CA LEU A 35 -8.17 21.04 8.46
C LEU A 35 -8.52 21.27 6.98
N TYR A 36 -8.13 22.42 6.44
CA TYR A 36 -8.35 22.76 5.04
C TYR A 36 -7.56 21.86 4.10
N ASP A 37 -6.30 21.56 4.41
CA ASP A 37 -5.49 20.62 3.62
C ASP A 37 -6.15 19.23 3.60
N ILE A 38 -6.78 18.84 4.72
CA ILE A 38 -7.53 17.58 4.86
C ILE A 38 -8.79 17.54 4.03
N GLU A 39 -9.61 18.57 4.11
CA GLU A 39 -10.86 18.64 3.35
C GLU A 39 -10.60 18.73 1.84
N MET A 40 -9.48 19.32 1.43
CA MET A 40 -9.12 19.53 0.03
C MET A 40 -8.25 18.42 -0.56
N GLY A 41 -7.77 17.46 0.24
CA GLY A 41 -6.84 16.42 -0.21
C GLY A 41 -5.49 16.97 -0.70
N ASN A 42 -5.11 18.17 -0.24
CA ASN A 42 -3.91 18.89 -0.67
C ASN A 42 -2.78 18.65 0.34
N PHE A 43 -2.28 17.42 0.38
CA PHE A 43 -1.16 17.08 1.25
C PHE A 43 0.06 16.70 0.44
N ASP A 44 1.19 17.33 0.75
CA ASP A 44 2.50 16.90 0.24
C ASP A 44 2.96 15.57 0.88
N GLU A 45 2.37 15.18 2.01
CA GLU A 45 2.73 14.01 2.81
C GLU A 45 1.48 13.25 3.31
N VAL A 46 1.51 11.90 3.31
CA VAL A 46 0.34 11.10 3.73
C VAL A 46 0.02 11.30 5.21
N PRO A 47 -1.26 11.52 5.56
CA PRO A 47 -1.71 11.35 6.93
C PRO A 47 -1.30 9.99 7.52
N ARG A 48 -0.70 10.03 8.70
CA ARG A 48 -0.18 8.84 9.40
C ARG A 48 -1.24 7.74 9.62
N ALA A 49 -2.50 8.12 9.76
CA ALA A 49 -3.62 7.18 9.86
C ALA A 49 -3.76 6.32 8.60
N ILE A 50 -3.64 6.92 7.42
CA ILE A 50 -3.75 6.23 6.14
C ILE A 50 -2.55 5.28 5.94
N LEU A 51 -1.32 5.71 6.27
CA LEU A 51 -0.14 4.83 6.25
C LEU A 51 -0.30 3.59 7.16
N ARG A 52 -0.93 3.75 8.33
CA ARG A 52 -1.18 2.63 9.26
C ARG A 52 -2.18 1.62 8.70
N GLU A 53 -3.24 2.10 8.05
CA GLU A 53 -4.19 1.21 7.37
C GLU A 53 -3.53 0.54 6.15
N ALA A 54 -2.75 1.27 5.34
CA ALA A 54 -1.94 0.71 4.25
C ALA A 54 -1.12 -0.50 4.73
N LYS A 55 -0.36 -0.29 5.81
CA LYS A 55 0.49 -1.31 6.43
C LYS A 55 -0.31 -2.51 6.89
N ARG A 56 -1.52 -2.31 7.42
CA ARG A 56 -2.41 -3.39 7.85
C ARG A 56 -2.88 -4.21 6.64
N GLU A 57 -3.35 -3.56 5.58
CA GLU A 57 -3.80 -4.23 4.36
C GLU A 57 -2.69 -5.08 3.73
N ILE A 58 -1.49 -4.52 3.55
CA ILE A 58 -0.36 -5.27 2.98
C ILE A 58 0.02 -6.49 3.84
N LYS A 59 -0.04 -6.37 5.18
CA LYS A 59 0.16 -7.53 6.06
C LYS A 59 -0.89 -8.61 5.86
N ILE A 60 -2.15 -8.25 5.63
CA ILE A 60 -3.22 -9.20 5.34
C ILE A 60 -2.98 -9.85 3.98
N MET A 61 -2.57 -9.11 2.94
CA MET A 61 -2.20 -9.69 1.64
C MET A 61 -1.06 -10.72 1.73
N MET A 62 -0.10 -10.51 2.63
CA MET A 62 0.97 -11.49 2.84
C MET A 62 0.49 -12.75 3.57
N GLN A 63 -0.53 -12.64 4.41
CA GLN A 63 -1.11 -13.75 5.17
C GLN A 63 -2.09 -14.56 4.31
N ILE A 64 -2.98 -13.85 3.61
CA ILE A 64 -4.01 -14.39 2.74
C ILE A 64 -3.49 -14.24 1.32
N LEU A 65 -2.90 -15.30 0.77
CA LEU A 65 -2.36 -15.33 -0.59
C LEU A 65 -3.39 -15.89 -1.57
N ASP A 66 -4.64 -15.42 -1.46
CA ASP A 66 -5.78 -15.77 -2.32
C ASP A 66 -6.70 -14.55 -2.48
N LYS A 67 -6.80 -14.02 -3.71
CA LYS A 67 -7.62 -12.85 -3.99
C LYS A 67 -9.12 -13.06 -3.85
N ASN A 68 -9.58 -14.31 -3.88
CA ASN A 68 -11.00 -14.62 -3.70
C ASN A 68 -11.37 -14.63 -2.21
N GLU A 69 -10.40 -14.86 -1.33
CA GLU A 69 -10.57 -14.75 0.12
C GLU A 69 -10.38 -13.32 0.61
N TYR A 70 -9.46 -12.57 0.00
CA TYR A 70 -9.20 -11.18 0.37
C TYR A 70 -8.73 -10.34 -0.82
N MET A 71 -9.43 -9.23 -1.05
CA MET A 71 -9.05 -8.17 -1.99
C MET A 71 -8.86 -6.87 -1.19
N PRO A 72 -7.67 -6.25 -1.21
CA PRO A 72 -7.40 -5.04 -0.45
C PRO A 72 -8.17 -3.85 -1.03
N ASP A 73 -9.13 -3.33 -0.28
CA ASP A 73 -10.01 -2.23 -0.72
C ASP A 73 -9.40 -0.86 -0.35
N TYR A 74 -8.68 -0.79 0.77
CA TYR A 74 -8.11 0.47 1.29
C TYR A 74 -6.81 0.93 0.63
N THR A 75 -6.27 0.14 -0.32
CA THR A 75 -5.19 0.63 -1.19
C THR A 75 -5.70 1.72 -2.13
N TYR A 76 -6.98 1.72 -2.52
CA TYR A 76 -7.58 2.75 -3.37
C TYR A 76 -7.58 4.13 -2.72
N PRO A 77 -8.08 4.32 -1.49
CA PRO A 77 -7.96 5.60 -0.79
C PRO A 77 -6.54 6.15 -0.74
N LEU A 78 -5.49 5.33 -0.63
CA LEU A 78 -4.11 5.81 -0.74
C LEU A 78 -3.76 6.26 -2.15
N ILE A 79 -4.05 5.43 -3.15
CA ILE A 79 -3.79 5.72 -4.57
C ILE A 79 -4.54 6.98 -5.01
N ASP A 80 -5.81 7.09 -4.64
CA ASP A 80 -6.73 8.17 -5.01
C ASP A 80 -6.52 9.43 -4.15
N SER A 81 -6.04 9.30 -2.90
CA SER A 81 -5.72 10.47 -2.04
C SER A 81 -4.50 11.24 -2.53
N TYR A 82 -3.68 10.64 -3.37
CA TYR A 82 -2.49 11.28 -3.92
C TYR A 82 -2.83 12.03 -5.20
N SER A 83 -2.81 13.36 -5.12
CA SER A 83 -2.72 14.22 -6.32
C SER A 83 -1.31 14.21 -6.96
N ILE A 84 -0.33 13.57 -6.30
CA ILE A 84 1.09 13.54 -6.67
C ILE A 84 1.51 12.07 -6.84
N ASP A 85 2.03 11.72 -8.02
CA ASP A 85 2.70 10.43 -8.29
C ASP A 85 3.92 10.29 -7.35
N THR A 86 3.71 9.65 -6.20
CA THR A 86 4.79 9.30 -5.27
C THR A 86 5.22 7.85 -5.48
N GLU A 87 6.48 7.55 -5.16
CA GLU A 87 7.01 6.18 -5.21
C GLU A 87 6.16 5.21 -4.37
N LEU A 88 5.61 5.66 -3.23
CA LEU A 88 4.72 4.83 -2.42
C LEU A 88 3.40 4.53 -3.14
N CYS A 89 2.82 5.50 -3.84
CA CYS A 89 1.61 5.31 -4.65
C CYS A 89 1.85 4.25 -5.74
N ASP A 90 2.94 4.39 -6.50
CA ASP A 90 3.33 3.43 -7.54
C ASP A 90 3.52 2.02 -6.95
N LEU A 91 4.18 1.92 -5.80
CA LEU A 91 4.40 0.64 -5.12
C LEU A 91 3.09 0.01 -4.65
N LEU A 92 2.16 0.79 -4.08
CA LEU A 92 0.86 0.29 -3.65
C LEU A 92 0.04 -0.23 -4.84
N PHE A 93 0.04 0.52 -5.95
CA PHE A 93 -0.63 0.12 -7.18
C PHE A 93 -0.02 -1.15 -7.78
N GLU A 94 1.31 -1.20 -7.92
CA GLU A 94 2.03 -2.38 -8.41
C GLU A 94 1.74 -3.60 -7.54
N THR A 95 1.75 -3.45 -6.21
CA THR A 95 1.47 -4.53 -5.25
C THR A 95 0.07 -5.08 -5.41
N LYS A 96 -0.93 -4.22 -5.57
CA LYS A 96 -2.31 -4.63 -5.84
C LYS A 96 -2.41 -5.44 -7.13
N ILE A 97 -1.82 -4.95 -8.22
CA ILE A 97 -1.84 -5.62 -9.53
C ILE A 97 -1.12 -6.98 -9.48
N ILE A 98 0.05 -7.04 -8.83
CA ILE A 98 0.82 -8.28 -8.67
C ILE A 98 0.01 -9.28 -7.85
N TYR A 99 -0.60 -8.86 -6.75
CA TYR A 99 -1.44 -9.72 -5.93
C TYR A 99 -2.61 -10.27 -6.75
N GLU A 100 -3.45 -9.42 -7.35
CA GLU A 100 -4.60 -9.84 -8.15
C GLU A 100 -4.23 -10.79 -9.31
N LYS A 101 -3.03 -10.62 -9.88
CA LYS A 101 -2.55 -11.45 -10.99
C LYS A 101 -2.07 -12.83 -10.55
N TYR A 102 -1.57 -12.97 -9.34
CA TYR A 102 -0.76 -14.12 -8.94
C TYR A 102 -1.26 -14.90 -7.72
N THR A 103 -2.25 -14.38 -7.00
CA THR A 103 -3.01 -15.10 -5.95
C THR A 103 -4.35 -15.58 -6.48
#